data_AF-A0A9X4KRF9-F1
#
_entry.id   AF-A0A9X4KRF9-F1
#
_cell.length_a   1.000
_cell.length_b   1.000
_cell.length_c   1.000
_cell.angle_alpha   90.00
_cell.angle_beta   90.00
_cell.angle_gamma   90.00
#
_symmetry.space_group_name_H-M   'P 1'
#
loop_
_entity.id
_entity.type
_entity.pdbx_description
1 polymer ?
#
loop_
_entity_poly.entity_id
_entity_poly.type
_entity_poly.pdbx_seq_one_letter_code
_entity_poly.pdbx_strand_id
1 'polypeptide(L)'
;MSATGQEITAAGAHIAERLQEQASESAQLLERLKKAGSVLASVKEIAEQSQLLGLNAAIEAARAGEQGLGFGVVSTEIRKLGEYSKAAVSQITELFRSMEESIRAMDRTVGEIAKESKGTSAGLEEFSRAFAHIAEVAGQLSESANYGK
;
A
#
# COMPACT_ATOMS: atom_id res chain seq x y z
N MET A 1 -20.31 -0.76 -34.73
CA MET A 1 -19.40 0.12 -33.94
C MET A 1 -20.01 0.62 -32.65
N SER A 2 -21.34 0.84 -32.53
CA SER A 2 -21.97 1.20 -31.25
C SER A 2 -21.73 0.17 -30.13
N ALA A 3 -21.79 -1.13 -30.43
CA ALA A 3 -21.58 -2.20 -29.44
C ALA A 3 -20.15 -2.21 -28.88
N THR A 4 -19.14 -2.15 -29.74
CA THR A 4 -17.72 -2.13 -29.33
C THR A 4 -17.36 -0.87 -28.53
N GLY A 5 -17.95 0.28 -28.89
CA GLY A 5 -17.78 1.51 -28.11
C GLY A 5 -18.39 1.40 -26.71
N GLN A 6 -19.60 0.84 -26.60
CA GLN A 6 -20.26 0.60 -25.31
C GLN A 6 -19.50 -0.41 -24.44
N GLU A 7 -18.94 -1.47 -25.04
CA GLU A 7 -18.12 -2.47 -24.32
C GLU A 7 -16.87 -1.84 -23.70
N ILE A 8 -16.17 -0.97 -24.42
CA ILE A 8 -14.95 -0.32 -23.90
C ILE A 8 -15.32 0.69 -22.81
N THR A 9 -16.40 1.47 -22.96
CA THR A 9 -16.87 2.37 -21.89
C THR A 9 -17.26 1.59 -20.63
N ALA A 10 -17.93 0.45 -20.77
CA ALA A 10 -18.26 -0.42 -19.66
C ALA A 10 -17.01 -1.01 -18.99
N ALA A 11 -16.02 -1.43 -19.78
CA ALA A 11 -14.73 -1.88 -19.26
C ALA A 11 -13.99 -0.77 -18.49
N GLY A 12 -14.03 0.48 -18.98
CA GLY A 12 -13.49 1.64 -18.29
C GLY A 12 -14.16 1.91 -16.94
N ALA A 13 -15.49 1.79 -16.86
CA ALA A 13 -16.23 1.91 -15.61
C ALA A 13 -15.84 0.83 -14.60
N HIS A 14 -15.72 -0.43 -15.05
CA HIS A 14 -15.30 -1.54 -14.20
C HIS A 14 -13.84 -1.41 -13.73
N ILE A 15 -12.95 -0.87 -14.57
CA ILE A 15 -11.58 -0.52 -14.15
C ILE A 15 -11.63 0.54 -13.05
N ALA A 16 -12.43 1.59 -13.20
CA ALA A 16 -12.54 2.65 -12.20
C ALA A 16 -13.05 2.13 -10.84
N GLU A 17 -14.04 1.21 -10.86
CA GLU A 17 -14.54 0.55 -9.65
C GLU A 17 -13.44 -0.25 -8.95
N ARG A 18 -12.71 -1.10 -9.69
CA ARG A 18 -11.60 -1.89 -9.13
C ARG A 18 -10.45 -1.03 -8.61
N LEU A 19 -10.17 0.10 -9.24
CA LEU A 19 -9.16 1.06 -8.75
C LEU A 19 -9.61 1.71 -7.45
N GLN A 20 -10.90 1.99 -7.30
CA GLN A 20 -11.46 2.53 -6.05
C GLN A 20 -11.41 1.52 -4.90
N GLU A 21 -11.68 0.24 -5.19
CA GLU A 21 -11.48 -0.87 -4.25
C GLU A 21 -10.01 -0.98 -3.83
N GLN A 22 -9.09 -0.98 -4.80
CA GLN A 22 -7.65 -1.07 -4.54
C GLN A 22 -7.13 0.10 -3.70
N ALA A 23 -7.62 1.31 -3.93
CA ALA A 23 -7.29 2.49 -3.11
C ALA A 23 -7.80 2.33 -1.67
N SER A 24 -9.00 1.76 -1.50
CA SER A 24 -9.57 1.47 -0.18
C SER A 24 -8.75 0.42 0.57
N GLU A 25 -8.34 -0.67 -0.10
CA GLU A 25 -7.47 -1.70 0.47
C GLU A 25 -6.10 -1.15 0.88
N SER A 26 -5.51 -0.29 0.05
CA SER A 26 -4.24 0.39 0.32
C SER A 26 -4.34 1.26 1.58
N ALA A 27 -5.42 2.04 1.73
CA ALA A 27 -5.68 2.82 2.92
C ALA A 27 -5.86 1.96 4.18
N GLN A 28 -6.57 0.83 4.08
CA GLN A 28 -6.71 -0.11 5.19
C GLN A 28 -5.36 -0.73 5.59
N LEU A 29 -4.51 -1.05 4.62
CA LEU A 29 -3.20 -1.63 4.88
C LEU A 29 -2.26 -0.64 5.59
N LEU A 30 -2.29 0.64 5.19
CA LEU A 30 -1.57 1.72 5.89
C LEU A 30 -2.01 1.84 7.36
N GLU A 31 -3.32 1.78 7.63
CA GLU A 31 -3.83 1.85 8.99
C GLU A 31 -3.42 0.62 9.82
N ARG A 32 -3.41 -0.57 9.21
CA ARG A 32 -2.91 -1.81 9.85
C ARG A 32 -1.42 -1.71 10.17
N LEU A 33 -0.61 -1.18 9.26
CA LEU A 33 0.83 -0.95 9.50
C LEU A 33 1.06 0.04 10.64
N LYS A 34 0.27 1.13 10.71
CA LYS A 34 0.34 2.10 11.80
C LYS A 34 0.04 1.47 13.16
N LYS A 35 -1.01 0.64 13.23
CA LYS A 35 -1.35 -0.12 14.45
C LYS A 35 -0.22 -1.10 14.80
N ALA A 36 0.29 -1.85 13.84
CA ALA A 36 1.42 -2.75 14.07
C ALA A 36 2.67 -1.99 14.57
N GLY A 37 2.93 -0.80 14.03
CA GLY A 37 3.99 0.10 14.48
C GLY A 37 3.84 0.52 15.94
N SER A 38 2.61 0.80 16.42
CA SER A 38 2.38 1.11 17.84
C SER A 38 2.68 -0.08 18.76
N VAL A 39 2.30 -1.30 18.36
CA VAL A 39 2.63 -2.52 19.12
C VAL A 39 4.14 -2.72 19.17
N LEU A 40 4.82 -2.50 18.04
CA LEU A 40 6.27 -2.61 17.93
C LEU A 40 7.00 -1.59 18.82
N ALA A 41 6.46 -0.38 18.95
CA ALA A 41 6.97 0.62 19.89
C ALA A 41 6.89 0.13 21.35
N SER A 42 5.78 -0.50 21.76
CA SER A 42 5.67 -1.12 23.09
C SER A 42 6.66 -2.27 23.28
N VAL A 43 6.90 -3.09 22.26
CA VAL A 43 7.93 -4.15 22.33
C VAL A 43 9.33 -3.55 22.50
N LYS A 44 9.64 -2.45 21.82
CA LYS A 44 10.90 -1.71 22.01
C LYS A 44 11.07 -1.24 23.45
N GLU A 45 10.03 -0.66 24.03
CA GLU A 45 10.03 -0.20 25.41
C GLU A 45 10.25 -1.35 26.40
N ILE A 46 9.58 -2.49 26.20
CA ILE A 46 9.78 -3.70 27.01
C ILE A 46 11.23 -4.19 26.90
N ALA A 47 11.83 -4.18 25.71
CA ALA A 47 13.22 -4.55 25.52
C ALA A 47 14.19 -3.58 26.23
N GLU A 48 13.90 -2.27 26.20
CA GLU A 48 14.64 -1.23 26.93
C GLU A 48 14.57 -1.42 28.44
N GLN A 49 13.37 -1.66 28.98
CA GLN A 49 13.16 -1.92 30.39
C GLN A 49 13.82 -3.23 30.84
N SER A 50 13.73 -4.29 30.03
CA SER A 50 14.38 -5.57 30.31
C SER A 50 15.90 -5.44 30.35
N GLN A 51 16.47 -4.64 29.45
CA GLN A 51 17.91 -4.33 29.45
C GLN A 51 18.34 -3.62 30.74
N LEU A 52 17.57 -2.61 31.17
CA LEU A 52 17.82 -1.88 32.42
C LEU A 52 17.67 -2.79 33.65
N LEU A 53 16.66 -3.66 33.65
CA LEU A 53 16.45 -4.63 34.72
C LEU A 53 17.63 -5.60 34.83
N GLY A 54 18.10 -6.12 33.69
CA GLY A 54 19.29 -6.96 33.62
C GLY A 54 20.55 -6.25 34.10
N LEU A 55 20.71 -4.95 33.78
CA LEU A 55 21.82 -4.15 34.30
C LEU A 55 21.76 -4.02 35.83
N ASN A 56 20.60 -3.68 36.39
CA ASN A 56 20.43 -3.55 37.84
C ASN A 56 20.70 -4.89 38.54
N ALA A 57 20.22 -6.00 37.98
CA ALA A 57 20.50 -7.33 38.49
C ALA A 57 22.00 -7.68 38.44
N ALA A 58 22.71 -7.28 37.39
CA ALA A 58 24.17 -7.48 37.29
C ALA A 58 24.94 -6.69 38.35
N ILE A 59 24.50 -5.45 38.66
CA ILE A 59 25.09 -4.63 39.72
C ILE A 59 24.88 -5.29 41.08
N GLU A 60 23.67 -5.75 41.38
CA GLU A 60 23.37 -6.39 42.67
C GLU A 60 24.08 -7.75 42.81
N ALA A 61 24.21 -8.52 41.72
CA ALA A 61 25.00 -9.73 41.67
C ALA A 61 26.48 -9.47 41.99
N ALA A 62 27.07 -8.41 41.43
CA ALA A 62 28.44 -8.01 41.75
C ALA A 62 28.59 -7.59 43.22
N ARG A 63 27.58 -6.91 43.77
CA ARG A 63 27.55 -6.48 45.17
C ARG A 63 27.46 -7.64 46.16
N ALA A 64 26.75 -8.71 45.80
CA ALA A 64 26.63 -9.93 46.60
C ALA A 64 27.90 -10.83 46.58
N GLY A 65 28.91 -10.48 45.77
CA GLY A 65 30.17 -11.22 45.67
C GLY A 65 29.96 -12.65 45.19
N GLU A 66 30.55 -13.64 45.89
CA GLU A 66 30.42 -15.05 45.50
C GLU A 66 28.98 -15.58 45.50
N GLN A 67 28.13 -15.06 46.40
CA GLN A 67 26.71 -15.46 46.47
C GLN A 67 25.90 -14.98 45.26
N GLY A 68 26.41 -13.98 44.54
CA GLY A 68 25.75 -13.39 43.36
C GLY A 68 26.14 -14.02 42.03
N LEU A 69 27.10 -14.95 41.98
CA LEU A 69 27.66 -15.48 40.72
C LEU A 69 26.59 -16.09 39.80
N GLY A 70 25.65 -16.86 40.35
CA GLY A 70 24.54 -17.43 39.58
C GLY A 70 23.59 -16.37 39.01
N PHE A 71 23.26 -15.35 39.81
CA PHE A 71 22.45 -14.21 39.36
C PHE A 71 23.19 -13.34 38.32
N GLY A 72 24.52 -13.27 38.39
CA GLY A 72 25.37 -12.61 37.39
C GLY A 72 25.26 -13.23 36.00
N VAL A 73 25.18 -14.57 35.91
CA VAL A 73 24.99 -15.28 34.64
C VAL A 73 23.60 -14.98 34.07
N VAL A 74 22.55 -15.08 34.89
CA VAL A 74 21.17 -14.82 34.46
C VAL A 74 20.98 -13.38 34.00
N SER A 75 21.51 -12.42 34.74
CA SER A 75 21.43 -10.99 34.39
C SER A 75 22.13 -10.65 33.08
N THR A 76 23.25 -11.30 32.79
CA THR A 76 23.96 -11.18 31.51
C THR A 76 23.10 -11.71 30.35
N GLU A 77 22.41 -12.83 30.55
CA GLU A 77 21.55 -13.41 29.52
C GLU A 77 20.30 -12.55 29.26
N ILE A 78 19.69 -11.99 30.31
CA ILE A 78 18.59 -11.03 30.20
C ILE A 78 19.01 -9.80 29.37
N ARG A 79 20.23 -9.28 29.60
CA ARG A 79 20.76 -8.17 28.80
C ARG A 79 20.94 -8.55 27.33
N LYS A 80 21.54 -9.71 27.04
CA LYS A 80 21.67 -10.17 25.66
C LYS A 80 20.31 -10.25 24.97
N LEU A 81 19.30 -10.83 25.63
CA LEU A 81 17.93 -10.91 25.12
C LEU A 81 17.33 -9.53 24.84
N GLY A 82 17.53 -8.55 25.73
CA GLY A 82 17.10 -7.17 25.53
C GLY A 82 17.75 -6.50 24.31
N GLU A 83 19.06 -6.68 24.14
CA GLU A 83 19.81 -6.19 22.98
C GLU A 83 19.34 -6.85 21.67
N TYR A 84 19.17 -8.17 21.66
CA TYR A 84 18.61 -8.90 20.51
C TYR A 84 17.20 -8.44 20.16
N SER A 85 16.33 -8.26 21.16
CA SER A 85 14.96 -7.80 20.96
C SER A 85 14.93 -6.40 20.35
N LYS A 86 15.78 -5.47 20.82
CA LYS A 86 15.94 -4.14 20.21
C LYS A 86 16.37 -4.21 18.75
N ALA A 87 17.37 -5.04 18.44
CA ALA A 87 17.87 -5.20 17.08
C ALA A 87 16.77 -5.76 16.15
N ALA A 88 16.01 -6.76 16.61
CA ALA A 88 14.88 -7.31 15.86
C ALA A 88 13.78 -6.27 15.63
N VAL A 89 13.43 -5.48 16.65
CA VAL A 89 12.46 -4.38 16.51
C VAL A 89 12.92 -3.34 15.48
N SER A 90 14.21 -3.00 15.47
CA SER A 90 14.76 -2.08 14.47
C SER A 90 14.58 -2.60 13.03
N GLN A 91 14.90 -3.88 12.80
CA GLN A 91 14.73 -4.51 11.49
C GLN A 91 13.27 -4.56 11.06
N ILE A 92 12.35 -4.90 11.98
CA ILE A 92 10.91 -4.90 11.69
C ILE A 92 10.42 -3.48 11.36
N THR A 93 10.96 -2.45 12.02
CA THR A 93 10.62 -1.05 11.74
C THR A 93 11.02 -0.65 10.32
N GLU A 94 12.20 -1.07 9.86
CA GLU A 94 12.66 -0.85 8.48
C GLU A 94 11.78 -1.57 7.46
N LEU A 95 11.37 -2.81 7.76
CA LEU A 95 10.43 -3.56 6.92
C LEU A 95 9.08 -2.84 6.81
N PHE A 96 8.53 -2.34 7.92
CA PHE A 96 7.28 -1.59 7.90
C PHE A 96 7.38 -0.31 7.07
N ARG A 97 8.51 0.41 7.16
CA ARG A 97 8.76 1.59 6.33
C ARG A 97 8.80 1.23 4.84
N SER A 98 9.48 0.14 4.48
CA SER A 98 9.53 -0.35 3.09
C SER A 98 8.13 -0.75 2.57
N MET A 99 7.31 -1.37 3.42
CA MET A 99 5.92 -1.68 3.08
C MET A 99 5.10 -0.40 2.87
N GLU A 100 5.24 0.61 3.73
CA GLU A 100 4.58 1.90 3.57
C GLU A 100 4.97 2.58 2.25
N GLU A 101 6.26 2.61 1.92
CA GLU A 101 6.77 3.15 0.66
C GLU A 101 6.18 2.41 -0.55
N SER A 102 6.08 1.08 -0.47
CA SER A 102 5.49 0.24 -1.52
C SER A 102 3.99 0.51 -1.72
N ILE A 103 3.23 0.68 -0.62
CA ILE A 103 1.80 1.01 -0.71
C ILE A 103 1.60 2.39 -1.30
N ARG A 104 2.41 3.38 -0.90
CA ARG A 104 2.36 4.73 -1.49
C ARG A 104 2.70 4.71 -2.99
N ALA A 105 3.62 3.85 -3.42
CA ALA A 105 3.91 3.65 -4.83
C ALA A 105 2.70 3.05 -5.56
N MET A 106 2.03 2.06 -4.97
CA MET A 106 0.81 1.47 -5.50
C MET A 106 -0.32 2.50 -5.64
N ASP A 107 -0.52 3.37 -4.64
CA ASP A 107 -1.52 4.45 -4.71
C ASP A 107 -1.24 5.42 -5.87
N ARG A 108 0.05 5.74 -6.14
CA ARG A 108 0.42 6.56 -7.29
C ARG A 108 0.07 5.87 -8.60
N THR A 109 0.42 4.60 -8.75
CA THR A 109 0.07 3.80 -9.94
C THR A 109 -1.44 3.71 -10.14
N VAL A 110 -2.22 3.50 -9.07
CA VAL A 110 -3.69 3.50 -9.11
C VAL A 110 -4.21 4.85 -9.63
N GLY A 111 -3.67 5.97 -9.15
CA GLY A 111 -4.03 7.30 -9.62
C GLY A 111 -3.68 7.55 -11.09
N GLU A 112 -2.54 7.06 -11.56
CA GLU A 112 -2.12 7.13 -12.96
C GLU A 112 -3.06 6.33 -13.87
N ILE A 113 -3.35 5.07 -13.51
CA ILE A 113 -4.28 4.22 -14.28
C ILE A 113 -5.68 4.84 -14.30
N ALA A 114 -6.14 5.42 -13.19
CA ALA A 114 -7.45 6.09 -13.15
C ALA A 114 -7.50 7.28 -14.13
N LYS A 115 -6.42 8.05 -14.23
CA LYS A 115 -6.30 9.17 -15.19
C LYS A 115 -6.29 8.68 -16.63
N GLU A 116 -5.51 7.64 -16.93
CA GLU A 116 -5.45 7.03 -18.26
C GLU A 116 -6.78 6.42 -18.69
N SER A 117 -7.45 5.71 -17.79
CA SER A 117 -8.78 5.14 -18.01
C SER A 117 -9.80 6.23 -18.34
N LYS A 118 -9.80 7.33 -17.59
CA LYS A 118 -10.67 8.48 -17.87
C LYS A 118 -10.37 9.13 -19.22
N GLY A 119 -9.09 9.28 -19.57
CA GLY A 119 -8.68 9.80 -20.88
C GLY A 119 -9.13 8.91 -22.04
N THR A 120 -9.04 7.59 -21.85
CA THR A 120 -9.49 6.59 -22.82
C THR A 120 -11.00 6.67 -23.04
N SER A 121 -11.79 6.74 -21.98
CA SER A 121 -13.25 6.89 -22.08
C SER A 121 -13.65 8.18 -22.82
N ALA A 122 -12.99 9.29 -22.52
CA ALA A 122 -13.25 10.57 -23.20
C ALA A 122 -12.92 10.52 -24.70
N GLY A 123 -11.78 9.94 -25.07
CA GLY A 123 -11.40 9.77 -26.49
C GLY A 123 -12.37 8.86 -27.24
N LEU A 124 -12.92 7.84 -26.57
CA LEU A 124 -13.90 6.94 -27.16
C LEU A 124 -15.27 7.61 -27.39
N GLU A 125 -15.69 8.49 -26.48
CA GLU A 125 -16.88 9.31 -26.67
C GLU A 125 -16.73 10.25 -27.87
N GLU A 126 -15.58 10.91 -28.00
CA GLU A 126 -15.27 11.78 -29.13
C GLU A 126 -15.28 11.00 -30.46
N PHE A 127 -14.64 9.84 -30.48
CA PHE A 127 -14.63 8.94 -31.63
C PHE A 127 -16.03 8.47 -32.03
N SER A 128 -16.88 8.15 -31.04
CA SER A 128 -18.26 7.76 -31.27
C SER A 128 -19.08 8.89 -31.90
N ARG A 129 -18.87 10.14 -31.47
CA ARG A 129 -19.51 11.33 -32.06
C ARG A 129 -19.04 11.55 -33.51
N ALA A 130 -17.73 11.46 -33.75
CA ALA A 130 -17.18 11.61 -35.09
C ALA A 130 -17.74 10.56 -36.07
N PHE A 131 -17.86 9.31 -35.63
CA PHE A 131 -18.46 8.25 -36.45
C PHE A 131 -19.94 8.43 -36.71
N ALA A 132 -20.71 8.86 -35.70
CA ALA A 132 -22.13 9.17 -35.88
C ALA A 132 -22.31 10.27 -36.96
N HIS A 133 -21.46 11.29 -36.93
CA HIS A 133 -21.47 12.35 -37.93
C HIS A 133 -21.08 11.85 -39.33
N ILE A 134 -20.05 11.01 -39.45
CA ILE A 134 -19.67 10.40 -40.74
C ILE A 134 -20.81 9.56 -41.31
N ALA A 135 -21.49 8.76 -40.47
CA ALA A 135 -22.62 7.95 -40.89
C ALA A 135 -23.81 8.79 -41.38
N GLU A 136 -24.08 9.90 -40.72
CA GLU A 136 -25.09 10.88 -41.13
C GLU A 136 -24.78 11.49 -42.50
N VAL A 137 -23.56 12.00 -42.68
CA VAL A 137 -23.11 12.61 -43.96
C VAL A 137 -23.15 11.58 -45.10
N ALA A 138 -22.73 10.34 -44.83
CA ALA A 138 -22.81 9.27 -45.82
C ALA A 138 -24.26 8.94 -46.23
N GLY A 139 -25.19 8.97 -45.27
CA GLY A 139 -26.62 8.79 -45.54
C GLY A 139 -27.19 9.90 -46.44
N GLN A 140 -26.89 11.15 -46.11
CA GLN A 140 -27.30 12.31 -46.91
C GLN A 140 -26.74 12.26 -48.34
N LEU A 141 -25.48 11.86 -48.49
CA LEU A 141 -24.85 11.70 -49.80
C LEU A 141 -25.56 10.63 -50.64
N SER A 142 -25.89 9.49 -50.05
CA SER A 142 -26.62 8.41 -50.71
C SER A 142 -28.00 8.86 -51.20
N GLU A 143 -28.75 9.62 -50.38
CA GLU A 143 -30.05 10.18 -50.77
C GLU A 143 -29.91 11.16 -51.94
N SER A 144 -28.94 12.08 -51.87
CA SER A 144 -28.71 13.05 -52.95
C SER A 144 -28.32 12.38 -54.29
N ALA A 145 -27.56 11.29 -54.24
CA ALA A 145 -27.16 10.53 -55.43
C ALA A 145 -28.33 9.78 -56.09
N ASN A 146 -29.35 9.39 -55.32
CA ASN A 146 -30.55 8.74 -55.83
C ASN A 146 -31.57 9.73 -56.42
N TYR A 147 -31.60 11.00 -55.96
CA TYR A 147 -32.44 12.05 -56.56
C TYR A 147 -31.91 12.58 -57.91
N GLY A 148 -30.65 12.29 -58.25
CA GLY A 148 -30.03 12.67 -59.52
C GLY A 148 -30.24 11.67 -60.68
N LYS A 149 -30.96 10.57 -60.45
CA LYS A 149 -31.39 9.61 -61.47
C LYS A 149 -32.89 9.74 -61.72
#